data_AF-A0A9Q1BPV4-F1
#
_entry.id   AF-A0A9Q1BPV4-F1
#
_cell.length_a   1.000
_cell.length_b   1.000
_cell.length_c   1.000
_cell.angle_alpha   90.00
_cell.angle_beta   90.00
_cell.angle_gamma   90.00
#
_symmetry.space_group_name_H-M   'P 1'
#
loop_
_entity.id
_entity.type
_entity.pdbx_description
1 polymer ?
#
loop_
_entity_poly.entity_id
_entity_poly.type
_entity_poly.pdbx_seq_one_letter_code
_entity_poly.pdbx_strand_id
1 'polypeptide(L)'
;MQVITKSLPRSTSWISTSVPEHQIQTEQAKSFNSSYLVNNLISPVRFYDAVQKIPPKAIVIEIAPHGLMLALLKRSLHAESECVSLMSRKESDNLQYFLSNIGQLFTLGLKLDLKKLYPTIEYPIGTGTPMLSPGIKWDHSKEWAVPSWEQFLPDNSISSKTIGEWNIFILPVT
;
A
#
# COMPACT_ATOMS: atom_id res chain seq x y z
N MET A 1 -6.60 10.59 -35.64
CA MET A 1 -6.54 11.43 -34.42
C MET A 1 -7.93 11.43 -33.81
N GLN A 2 -8.07 10.96 -32.56
CA GLN A 2 -9.38 10.77 -31.93
C GLN A 2 -9.64 11.94 -30.96
N VAL A 3 -10.79 12.60 -31.10
CA VAL A 3 -11.17 13.76 -30.26
C VAL A 3 -12.06 13.27 -29.12
N ILE A 4 -11.84 13.80 -27.91
CA ILE A 4 -12.71 13.52 -26.75
C ILE A 4 -14.07 14.20 -27.00
N THR A 5 -15.08 13.38 -27.29
CA THR A 5 -16.45 13.86 -27.58
C THR A 5 -17.34 13.91 -26.33
N LYS A 6 -17.05 13.09 -25.32
CA LYS A 6 -17.78 13.08 -24.04
C LYS A 6 -16.80 13.30 -22.89
N SER A 7 -16.97 14.43 -22.20
CA SER A 7 -16.16 14.77 -21.04
C SER A 7 -16.67 14.07 -19.79
N LEU A 8 -15.75 13.55 -18.98
CA LEU A 8 -16.04 13.01 -17.65
C LEU A 8 -15.62 14.01 -16.57
N PRO A 9 -16.31 14.06 -15.42
CA PRO A 9 -15.88 14.87 -14.29
C PRO A 9 -14.57 14.31 -13.71
N ARG A 10 -13.69 15.20 -13.25
CA ARG A 10 -12.47 14.86 -12.54
C ARG A 10 -12.80 14.58 -11.08
N SER A 11 -12.21 13.53 -10.53
CA SER A 11 -12.29 13.24 -9.10
C SER A 11 -11.55 14.31 -8.28
N THR A 12 -11.99 14.53 -7.04
CA THR A 12 -11.30 15.38 -6.06
C THR A 12 -9.91 14.85 -5.70
N SER A 13 -9.67 13.54 -5.86
CA SER A 13 -8.34 12.94 -5.68
C SER A 13 -7.34 13.36 -6.77
N TRP A 14 -7.81 13.87 -7.91
CA TRP A 14 -6.92 14.33 -8.99
C TRP A 14 -6.56 15.80 -8.82
N ILE A 15 -5.37 16.04 -8.27
CA ILE A 15 -4.79 17.38 -8.14
C ILE A 15 -4.28 17.85 -9.52
N SER A 16 -4.80 18.98 -10.01
CA SER A 16 -4.34 19.56 -11.28
C SER A 16 -3.01 20.28 -11.09
N THR A 17 -2.07 20.10 -12.02
CA THR A 17 -0.82 20.89 -12.08
C THR A 17 -0.87 22.00 -13.13
N SER A 18 -1.85 22.01 -14.03
CA SER A 18 -1.99 23.02 -15.08
C SER A 18 -3.00 24.12 -14.77
N VAL A 19 -3.82 23.94 -13.73
CA VAL A 19 -4.88 24.89 -13.34
C VAL A 19 -4.52 25.51 -11.99
N PRO A 20 -4.50 26.85 -11.86
CA PRO A 20 -4.30 27.53 -10.57
C PRO A 20 -5.37 27.18 -9.54
N GLU A 21 -5.00 27.20 -8.25
CA GLU A 21 -5.89 26.84 -7.13
C GLU A 21 -7.23 27.59 -7.14
N HIS A 22 -7.19 28.90 -7.36
CA HIS A 22 -8.38 29.76 -7.41
C HIS A 22 -9.33 29.43 -8.58
N GLN A 23 -8.88 28.66 -9.58
CA GLN A 23 -9.66 28.27 -10.76
C GLN A 23 -10.11 26.81 -10.72
N ILE A 24 -9.72 26.03 -9.71
CA ILE A 24 -10.07 24.59 -9.60
C ILE A 24 -11.59 24.36 -9.59
N GLN A 25 -12.35 25.29 -9.02
CA GLN A 25 -13.82 25.20 -8.92
C GLN A 25 -14.56 25.67 -10.18
N THR A 26 -13.84 26.11 -11.22
CA THR A 26 -14.49 26.48 -12.49
C THR A 26 -14.99 25.25 -13.23
N GLU A 27 -16.07 25.39 -13.99
CA GLU A 27 -16.64 24.29 -14.79
C GLU A 27 -15.63 23.69 -15.79
N GLN A 28 -14.70 24.52 -16.28
CA GLN A 28 -13.62 24.10 -17.16
C GLN A 28 -12.60 23.19 -16.45
N ALA A 29 -12.32 23.44 -15.17
CA ALA A 29 -11.36 22.67 -14.37
C ALA A 29 -11.95 21.39 -13.78
N LYS A 30 -13.28 21.32 -13.60
CA LYS A 30 -14.00 20.17 -13.05
C LYS A 30 -14.06 18.96 -13.98
N SER A 31 -13.77 19.11 -15.26
CA SER A 31 -13.96 18.05 -16.26
C SER A 31 -12.73 17.79 -17.11
N PHE A 32 -12.52 16.54 -17.52
CA PHE A 32 -11.42 16.15 -18.39
C PHE A 32 -11.88 16.24 -19.86
N ASN A 33 -11.68 17.41 -20.45
CA ASN A 33 -12.07 17.74 -21.82
C ASN A 33 -10.87 18.23 -22.66
N SER A 34 -11.11 18.51 -23.94
CA SER A 34 -10.09 19.04 -24.86
C SER A 34 -9.49 20.36 -24.39
N SER A 35 -10.31 21.28 -23.85
CA SER A 35 -9.83 22.56 -23.31
C SER A 35 -8.87 22.37 -22.12
N TYR A 36 -9.15 21.39 -21.24
CA TYR A 36 -8.26 21.04 -20.13
C TYR A 36 -6.91 20.49 -20.62
N LEU A 37 -6.93 19.65 -21.66
CA LEU A 37 -5.71 19.11 -22.28
C LEU A 37 -4.88 20.19 -22.97
N VAL A 38 -5.53 21.08 -23.72
CA VAL A 38 -4.87 22.24 -24.33
C VAL A 38 -4.27 23.13 -23.24
N ASN A 39 -5.02 23.40 -22.17
CA ASN A 39 -4.50 24.13 -21.01
C ASN A 39 -3.29 23.41 -20.38
N ASN A 40 -3.32 22.09 -20.24
CA ASN A 40 -2.18 21.33 -19.73
C ASN A 40 -0.94 21.45 -20.60
N LEU A 41 -1.10 21.54 -21.92
CA LEU A 41 0.01 21.69 -22.86
C LEU A 41 0.63 23.09 -22.83
N ILE A 42 -0.18 24.14 -22.70
CA ILE A 42 0.29 25.53 -22.83
C ILE A 42 0.59 26.21 -21.49
N SER A 43 0.00 25.74 -20.39
CA SER A 43 0.15 26.36 -19.07
C SER A 43 1.36 25.78 -18.32
N PRO A 44 2.02 26.59 -17.47
CA PRO A 44 3.10 26.11 -16.60
C PRO A 44 2.66 24.97 -15.69
N VAL A 45 3.54 23.99 -15.50
CA VAL A 45 3.31 22.85 -14.59
C VAL A 45 3.63 23.27 -13.16
N ARG A 46 2.59 23.34 -12.32
CA ARG A 46 2.65 23.68 -10.88
C ARG A 46 2.91 22.43 -10.04
N PHE A 47 4.05 21.78 -10.29
CA PHE A 47 4.38 20.52 -9.64
C PHE A 47 4.59 20.67 -8.13
N TYR A 48 5.35 21.68 -7.71
CA TYR A 48 5.64 21.93 -6.29
C TYR A 48 4.35 22.13 -5.48
N ASP A 49 3.46 23.00 -5.94
CA ASP A 49 2.16 23.28 -5.29
C ASP A 49 1.30 22.02 -5.13
N ALA A 50 1.35 21.12 -6.12
CA ALA A 50 0.64 19.84 -6.04
C ALA A 50 1.28 18.87 -5.05
N VAL A 51 2.62 18.82 -4.99
CA VAL A 51 3.35 17.96 -4.03
C VAL A 51 3.13 18.40 -2.59
N GLN A 52 2.99 19.71 -2.33
CA GLN A 52 2.69 20.24 -0.98
C GLN A 52 1.34 19.76 -0.43
N LYS A 53 0.45 19.22 -1.26
CA LYS A 53 -0.86 18.69 -0.85
C LYS A 53 -0.80 17.20 -0.47
N ILE A 54 0.34 16.54 -0.67
CA ILE A 54 0.53 15.14 -0.30
C ILE A 54 0.68 15.08 1.23
N PRO A 55 -0.11 14.26 1.94
CA PRO A 55 -0.04 14.19 3.39
C PRO A 55 1.30 13.61 3.88
N PRO A 56 1.66 13.84 5.16
CA PRO A 56 2.78 13.14 5.78
C PRO A 56 2.53 11.63 5.83
N LYS A 57 3.60 10.83 5.87
CA LYS A 57 3.56 9.35 5.85
C LYS A 57 2.89 8.76 4.60
N ALA A 58 2.97 9.47 3.48
CA ALA A 58 2.44 9.00 2.20
C ALA A 58 3.45 8.09 1.50
N ILE A 59 2.94 7.08 0.79
CA ILE A 59 3.71 6.29 -0.18
C ILE A 59 3.42 6.86 -1.57
N VAL A 60 4.43 7.47 -2.20
CA VAL A 60 4.34 8.08 -3.52
C VAL A 60 4.92 7.15 -4.58
N ILE A 61 4.11 6.80 -5.57
CA ILE A 61 4.52 5.90 -6.66
C ILE A 61 4.71 6.72 -7.93
N GLU A 62 5.92 6.73 -8.48
CA GLU A 62 6.21 7.36 -9.77
C GLU A 62 5.88 6.38 -10.91
N ILE A 63 4.84 6.72 -11.68
CA ILE A 63 4.40 5.98 -12.87
C ILE A 63 5.03 6.61 -14.11
N ALA A 64 6.21 6.12 -14.48
CA ALA A 64 6.98 6.58 -15.63
C ALA A 64 7.92 5.47 -16.12
N PRO A 65 8.39 5.52 -17.39
CA PRO A 65 9.40 4.58 -17.89
C PRO A 65 10.78 4.75 -17.23
N HIS A 66 10.96 5.79 -16.42
CA HIS A 66 12.13 6.03 -15.59
C HIS A 66 11.77 6.95 -14.44
N GLY A 67 12.29 6.67 -13.23
CA GLY A 67 12.17 7.52 -12.04
C GLY A 67 12.94 8.85 -12.13
N LEU A 68 12.56 9.74 -13.03
CA LEU A 68 13.19 11.06 -13.21
C LEU A 68 12.86 12.01 -12.07
N MET A 69 11.64 11.92 -11.53
CA MET A 69 11.14 12.86 -10.54
C MET A 69 11.52 12.47 -9.11
N LEU A 70 12.01 11.25 -8.88
CA LEU A 70 12.40 10.74 -7.57
C LEU A 70 13.24 11.71 -6.74
N ALA A 71 14.29 12.29 -7.31
CA ALA A 71 15.18 13.19 -6.57
C ALA A 71 14.45 14.48 -6.13
N LEU A 72 13.57 15.00 -7.00
CA LEU A 72 12.77 16.17 -6.66
C LEU A 72 11.68 15.83 -5.64
N LEU A 73 10.99 14.72 -5.82
CA LEU A 73 9.97 14.22 -4.90
C LEU A 73 10.54 14.01 -3.51
N LYS A 74 11.67 13.30 -3.37
CA LYS A 74 12.34 13.08 -2.07
C LYS A 74 12.74 14.37 -1.36
N ARG A 75 13.02 15.45 -2.10
CA ARG A 75 13.35 16.77 -1.53
C ARG A 75 12.11 17.57 -1.14
N SER A 76 10.98 17.35 -1.82
CA SER A 76 9.76 18.15 -1.66
C SER A 76 8.70 17.49 -0.77
N LEU A 77 8.80 16.17 -0.55
CA LEU A 77 7.92 15.41 0.32
C LEU A 77 8.31 15.55 1.81
N HIS A 78 7.37 15.20 2.69
CA HIS A 78 7.65 15.08 4.11
C HIS A 78 8.70 13.99 4.39
N ALA A 79 9.49 14.16 5.46
CA ALA A 79 10.58 13.26 5.81
C ALA A 79 10.14 11.81 6.09
N GLU A 80 8.88 11.62 6.53
CA GLU A 80 8.28 10.31 6.80
C GLU A 80 7.61 9.68 5.57
N SER A 81 7.59 10.38 4.44
CA SER A 81 6.97 9.89 3.20
C SER A 81 8.01 9.14 2.36
N GLU A 82 7.56 8.06 1.73
CA GLU A 82 8.39 7.22 0.88
C GLU A 82 8.07 7.45 -0.60
N CYS A 83 9.06 7.31 -1.46
CA CYS A 83 8.90 7.49 -2.91
C CYS A 83 9.57 6.37 -3.69
N VAL A 84 8.78 5.67 -4.51
CA VAL A 84 9.17 4.46 -5.24
C VAL A 84 8.88 4.64 -6.74
N SER A 85 9.86 4.34 -7.60
CA SER A 85 9.66 4.31 -9.05
C SER A 85 9.40 2.89 -9.54
N LEU A 86 8.58 2.76 -10.58
CA LEU A 86 8.23 1.45 -11.13
C LEU A 86 9.21 0.95 -12.21
N MET A 87 9.94 1.85 -12.87
CA MET A 87 10.87 1.52 -13.96
C MET A 87 12.14 2.38 -13.89
N SER A 88 13.22 1.86 -14.46
CA SER A 88 14.50 2.54 -14.56
C SER A 88 15.20 2.25 -15.89
N ARG A 89 15.57 3.30 -16.62
CA ARG A 89 16.40 3.21 -17.83
C ARG A 89 17.81 2.69 -17.57
N LYS A 90 18.26 2.71 -16.30
CA LYS A 90 19.58 2.21 -15.90
C LYS A 90 19.59 0.69 -15.68
N GLU A 91 18.41 0.08 -15.56
CA GLU A 91 18.27 -1.35 -15.29
C GLU A 91 18.16 -2.13 -16.59
N SER A 92 18.87 -3.25 -16.65
CA SER A 92 18.82 -4.18 -17.78
C SER A 92 17.51 -4.99 -17.80
N ASP A 93 16.97 -5.32 -16.63
CA ASP A 93 15.70 -6.04 -16.47
C ASP A 93 14.70 -5.20 -15.67
N ASN A 94 13.83 -4.50 -16.40
CA ASN A 94 12.79 -3.69 -15.79
C ASN A 94 11.65 -4.53 -15.18
N LEU A 95 11.47 -5.79 -15.58
CA LEU A 95 10.49 -6.67 -14.95
C LEU A 95 10.93 -7.03 -13.53
N GLN A 96 12.20 -7.44 -13.38
CA GLN A 96 12.78 -7.70 -12.06
C GLN A 96 12.77 -6.44 -11.19
N TYR A 97 13.15 -5.29 -11.76
CA TYR A 97 13.11 -4.00 -11.06
C TYR A 97 11.69 -3.65 -10.58
N PHE A 98 10.70 -3.79 -11.45
CA PHE A 98 9.30 -3.57 -11.12
C PHE A 98 8.83 -4.49 -9.99
N LEU A 99 9.06 -5.80 -10.09
CA LEU A 99 8.64 -6.76 -9.07
C LEU A 99 9.34 -6.53 -7.72
N SER A 100 10.61 -6.10 -7.74
CA SER A 100 11.34 -5.74 -6.53
C SER A 100 10.71 -4.52 -5.84
N ASN A 101 10.35 -3.49 -6.60
CA ASN A 101 9.67 -2.30 -6.08
C ASN A 101 8.24 -2.60 -5.60
N ILE A 102 7.53 -3.53 -6.25
CA ILE A 102 6.26 -4.06 -5.76
C ILE A 102 6.44 -4.74 -4.39
N GLY A 103 7.52 -5.51 -4.22
CA GLY A 103 7.92 -6.07 -2.92
C GLY A 103 8.21 -4.98 -1.88
N GLN A 104 8.94 -3.92 -2.26
CA GLN A 104 9.18 -2.78 -1.38
C GLN A 104 7.87 -2.12 -0.93
N LEU A 105 6.93 -1.87 -1.86
CA LEU A 105 5.62 -1.32 -1.52
C LEU A 105 4.85 -2.20 -0.52
N PHE A 106 4.95 -3.52 -0.63
CA PHE A 106 4.38 -4.44 0.35
C PHE A 106 5.03 -4.27 1.73
N THR A 107 6.37 -4.14 1.81
CA THR A 107 7.07 -3.88 3.10
C THR A 107 6.71 -2.54 3.73
N LEU A 108 6.30 -1.56 2.92
CA LEU A 108 5.79 -0.27 3.40
C LEU A 108 4.33 -0.34 3.90
N GLY A 109 3.71 -1.52 3.88
CA GLY A 109 2.35 -1.77 4.39
C GLY A 109 1.26 -1.72 3.32
N LEU A 110 1.61 -1.60 2.03
CA LEU A 110 0.63 -1.56 0.95
C LEU A 110 0.08 -2.98 0.68
N LYS A 111 -1.25 -3.12 0.74
CA LYS A 111 -1.93 -4.39 0.42
C LYS A 111 -2.07 -4.52 -1.09
N LEU A 112 -1.27 -5.40 -1.70
CA LEU A 112 -1.22 -5.61 -3.15
C LEU A 112 -1.80 -6.98 -3.52
N ASP A 113 -2.72 -6.99 -4.49
CA ASP A 113 -3.23 -8.23 -5.08
C ASP A 113 -2.39 -8.61 -6.32
N LEU A 114 -1.38 -9.44 -6.10
CA LEU A 114 -0.45 -9.85 -7.15
C LEU A 114 -1.07 -10.85 -8.13
N LYS A 115 -2.25 -11.42 -7.84
CA LYS A 115 -2.91 -12.41 -8.72
C LYS A 115 -3.25 -11.85 -10.09
N LYS A 116 -3.36 -10.52 -10.21
CA LYS A 116 -3.64 -9.82 -11.47
C LYS A 116 -2.43 -9.72 -12.39
N LEU A 117 -1.22 -10.02 -11.90
CA LEU A 117 0.03 -9.90 -12.66
C LEU A 117 0.39 -11.17 -13.43
N TYR A 118 -0.25 -12.30 -13.11
CA TYR A 118 0.02 -13.59 -13.75
C TYR A 118 -1.29 -14.29 -14.09
N PRO A 119 -1.26 -15.30 -14.99
CA PRO A 119 -2.46 -16.04 -15.37
C PRO A 119 -3.19 -16.65 -14.18
N THR A 120 -4.52 -16.74 -14.27
CA THR A 120 -5.34 -17.36 -13.24
C THR A 120 -4.89 -18.81 -12.96
N ILE A 121 -4.72 -19.13 -11.68
CA ILE A 121 -4.38 -20.50 -11.23
C ILE A 121 -5.66 -21.31 -11.10
N GLU A 122 -5.66 -22.53 -11.61
CA GLU A 122 -6.74 -23.50 -11.45
C GLU A 122 -6.62 -24.26 -10.12
N TYR A 123 -7.77 -24.56 -9.51
CA TYR A 123 -7.87 -25.32 -8.26
C TYR A 123 -8.72 -26.58 -8.49
N PRO A 124 -8.46 -27.69 -7.79
CA PRO A 124 -7.47 -27.87 -6.71
C PRO A 124 -6.03 -27.91 -7.21
N ILE A 125 -5.09 -27.55 -6.32
CA ILE A 125 -3.66 -27.62 -6.61
C ILE A 125 -3.19 -29.07 -6.79
N GLY A 126 -2.13 -29.26 -7.58
CA GLY A 126 -1.57 -30.58 -7.88
C GLY A 126 -1.02 -31.30 -6.64
N THR A 127 -1.06 -32.64 -6.68
CA THR A 127 -0.46 -33.49 -5.63
C THR A 127 1.05 -33.24 -5.55
N GLY A 128 1.59 -33.27 -4.32
CA GLY A 128 3.01 -32.97 -4.08
C GLY A 128 3.33 -31.47 -3.91
N THR A 129 2.33 -30.57 -4.01
CA THR A 129 2.52 -29.16 -3.63
C THR A 129 2.95 -29.07 -2.16
N PRO A 130 4.04 -28.34 -1.82
CA PRO A 130 4.54 -28.24 -0.45
C PRO A 130 3.50 -27.73 0.55
N MET A 131 3.57 -28.25 1.78
CA MET A 131 2.73 -27.76 2.88
C MET A 131 3.15 -26.34 3.30
N LEU A 132 2.16 -25.47 3.53
CA LEU A 132 2.41 -24.11 4.03
C LEU A 132 2.64 -24.08 5.55
N SER A 133 2.01 -25.00 6.31
CA SER A 133 2.02 -24.96 7.78
C SER A 133 3.41 -24.95 8.42
N PRO A 134 4.44 -25.68 7.92
CA PRO A 134 5.76 -25.67 8.55
C PRO A 134 6.51 -24.34 8.34
N GLY A 135 6.15 -23.56 7.32
CA GLY A 135 6.77 -22.28 6.98
C GLY A 135 6.29 -21.10 7.82
N ILE A 136 5.15 -21.23 8.49
CA ILE A 136 4.62 -20.19 9.38
C ILE A 136 5.27 -20.34 10.76
N LYS A 137 5.90 -19.27 11.25
CA LYS A 137 6.51 -19.20 12.57
C LYS A 137 5.82 -18.11 13.39
N TRP A 138 5.70 -18.35 14.68
CA TRP A 138 5.17 -17.41 15.65
C TRP A 138 6.25 -17.10 16.69
N ASP A 139 6.12 -15.96 17.35
CA ASP A 139 6.93 -15.63 18.51
C ASP A 139 6.47 -16.46 19.72
N HIS A 140 7.17 -17.56 19.99
CA HIS A 140 6.94 -18.44 21.13
C HIS A 140 7.81 -18.06 22.35
N SER A 141 8.29 -16.81 22.45
CA SER A 141 9.10 -16.36 23.60
C SER A 141 8.33 -16.39 24.93
N LYS A 142 7.00 -16.36 24.88
CA LYS A 142 6.13 -16.44 26.05
C LYS A 142 5.60 -17.85 26.23
N GLU A 143 5.84 -18.39 27.42
CA GLU A 143 5.27 -19.66 27.84
C GLU A 143 3.95 -19.43 28.57
N TRP A 144 3.05 -20.40 28.42
CA TRP A 144 1.75 -20.41 29.09
C TRP A 144 1.73 -21.51 30.14
N ALA A 145 1.02 -21.29 31.24
CA ALA A 145 0.90 -22.29 32.28
C ALA A 145 0.27 -23.57 31.72
N VAL A 146 1.04 -24.65 31.68
CA VAL A 146 0.56 -25.99 31.34
C VAL A 146 0.35 -26.75 32.65
N PRO A 147 -0.84 -27.32 32.90
CA PRO A 147 -1.09 -28.08 34.10
C PRO A 147 -0.08 -29.22 34.26
N SER A 148 0.58 -29.27 35.43
CA SER A 148 1.47 -30.37 35.77
C SER A 148 0.68 -31.53 36.38
N TRP A 149 1.22 -32.74 36.32
CA TRP A 149 0.51 -33.94 36.80
C TRP A 149 0.17 -33.86 38.30
N GLU A 150 0.98 -33.15 39.10
CA GLU A 150 0.73 -32.95 40.54
C GLU A 150 -0.59 -32.22 40.81
N GLN A 151 -1.04 -31.37 39.90
CA GLN A 151 -2.30 -30.62 40.03
C GLN A 151 -3.55 -31.50 39.92
N PHE A 152 -3.39 -32.75 39.48
CA PHE A 152 -4.47 -33.74 39.37
C PHE A 152 -4.49 -34.71 40.55
N LEU A 153 -3.52 -34.64 41.47
CA LEU A 153 -3.55 -35.45 42.68
C LEU A 153 -4.69 -34.97 43.60
N PRO A 154 -5.45 -35.89 44.22
CA PRO A 154 -6.43 -35.54 45.22
C PRO A 154 -5.70 -34.92 46.42
N ASP A 155 -5.94 -33.63 46.64
CA ASP A 155 -5.35 -32.87 47.73
C ASP A 155 -5.97 -33.36 49.05
N ASN A 156 -5.18 -34.00 49.92
CA ASN A 156 -5.59 -34.32 51.29
C ASN A 156 -5.47 -33.10 52.23
N SER A 157 -5.10 -31.93 51.70
CA SER A 157 -5.12 -30.66 52.41
C SER A 157 -6.11 -29.68 51.78
N ILE A 158 -7.12 -29.27 52.55
CA ILE A 158 -8.03 -28.20 52.19
C ILE A 158 -7.23 -26.88 52.15
N SER A 159 -6.81 -26.45 50.97
CA SER A 159 -6.47 -25.05 50.74
C SER A 159 -7.13 -24.56 49.45
N SER A 160 -7.71 -23.37 49.54
CA SER A 160 -8.66 -22.79 48.59
C SER A 160 -8.12 -22.75 47.15
N LYS A 161 -8.79 -23.44 46.23
CA LYS A 161 -8.58 -23.28 44.78
C LYS A 161 -8.86 -21.83 44.38
N THR A 162 -7.82 -21.07 44.04
CA THR A 162 -7.98 -19.80 43.34
C THR A 162 -8.44 -20.11 41.92
N ILE A 163 -9.73 -19.90 41.65
CA ILE A 163 -10.25 -19.86 40.29
C ILE A 163 -9.68 -18.58 39.65
N GLY A 164 -8.67 -18.72 38.81
CA GLY A 164 -8.20 -17.61 37.98
C GLY A 164 -9.26 -17.28 36.94
N GLU A 165 -9.94 -16.14 37.09
CA GLU A 165 -10.72 -15.56 35.99
C GLU A 165 -9.76 -15.05 34.92
N TRP A 166 -9.88 -15.59 33.70
CA TRP A 166 -9.09 -15.16 32.55
C TRP A 166 -9.96 -14.28 31.64
N ASN A 167 -9.69 -12.98 31.64
CA ASN A 167 -10.26 -12.06 30.66
C ASN A 167 -9.47 -12.19 29.35
N ILE A 168 -10.07 -12.83 28.34
CA ILE A 168 -9.54 -12.82 26.98
C ILE A 168 -9.88 -11.44 26.38
N PHE A 169 -8.91 -10.54 26.39
CA PHE A 169 -9.02 -9.29 25.64
C PHE A 169 -8.73 -9.56 24.17
N ILE A 170 -9.79 -9.69 23.38
CA ILE A 170 -9.69 -9.59 21.92
C ILE A 170 -9.55 -8.09 21.60
N LEU A 171 -8.33 -7.64 21.30
CA LEU A 171 -8.15 -6.29 20.77
C LEU A 171 -8.84 -6.22 19.39
N PRO A 172 -9.71 -5.22 19.15
CA PRO A 172 -10.34 -5.07 17.87
C PRO A 172 -9.28 -4.82 16.78
N VAL A 173 -9.44 -5.53 15.67
CA VAL A 173 -8.65 -5.30 14.47
C VAL A 173 -9.01 -3.92 13.94
N THR A 174 -8.04 -2.99 13.96
CA THR A 174 -8.14 -1.69 13.29
C THR A 174 -7.58 -1.75 11.89
#